data_AF-A0A2M7FQ00-F1
#
_entry.id   AF-A0A2M7FQ00-F1
#
_cell.length_a   1.000
_cell.length_b   1.000
_cell.length_c   1.000
_cell.angle_alpha   90.00
_cell.angle_beta   90.00
_cell.angle_gamma   90.00
#
_symmetry.space_group_name_H-M   'P 1'
#
loop_
_entity.id
_entity.type
_entity.pdbx_description
1 polymer ?
#
loop_
_entity_poly.entity_id
_entity_poly.type
_entity_poly.pdbx_seq_one_letter_code
_entity_poly.pdbx_strand_id
1 'polypeptide(L)'
;MNDHVTIEDVKKLATKEELELFSYITDKAENVASEIVEMVRLGVGTGDGGMIFVYGPQNSGKTLVACLVSERLLSHKLIVTPIQPDVDRSDVPKNRYYSRSGVDLIVKSFSTKEDLGKLFVKSDVVIVDEVQFTDPDLQSYFLKLVLDFVERGGWVISVGVLFTSQASEFLLSAVLKDRAKKVFSLTATCQKCGVRGATLNQRIIRGVPTSSDDPELLAPSNEVSYEPRCIDCHVIIG
;
A
#
# COMPACT_ATOMS: atom_id res chain seq x y z
N MET A 1 2.06 -15.21 27.03
CA MET A 1 1.05 -15.65 26.05
C MET A 1 1.15 -14.67 24.89
N ASN A 2 1.65 -15.12 23.74
CA ASN A 2 1.57 -14.31 22.53
C ASN A 2 0.11 -14.39 22.06
N ASP A 3 -0.70 -13.45 22.52
CA ASP A 3 -2.08 -13.33 22.04
C ASP A 3 -2.01 -12.80 20.61
N HIS A 4 -2.06 -13.72 19.65
CA HIS A 4 -2.09 -13.42 18.22
C HIS A 4 -3.38 -12.67 17.90
N VAL A 5 -3.24 -11.43 17.43
CA VAL A 5 -4.35 -10.62 16.93
C VAL A 5 -4.72 -11.11 15.54
N THR A 6 -6.01 -11.35 15.30
CA THR A 6 -6.49 -11.86 14.02
C THR A 6 -6.42 -10.80 12.92
N ILE A 7 -6.48 -11.22 11.65
CA ILE A 7 -6.56 -10.27 10.53
C ILE A 7 -7.84 -9.42 10.67
N GLU A 8 -8.95 -10.01 11.10
CA GLU A 8 -10.21 -9.30 11.32
C GLU A 8 -10.12 -8.23 12.43
N ASP A 9 -9.34 -8.50 13.48
CA ASP A 9 -9.12 -7.53 14.56
C ASP A 9 -8.30 -6.32 14.09
N VAL A 10 -7.28 -6.54 13.24
CA VAL A 10 -6.39 -5.47 12.74
C VAL A 10 -7.02 -4.72 11.57
N LYS A 11 -7.59 -5.43 10.61
CA LYS A 11 -8.26 -4.86 9.42
C LYS A 11 -9.78 -4.86 9.59
N LYS A 12 -10.24 -4.44 10.78
CA LYS A 12 -11.67 -4.34 11.09
C LYS A 12 -12.43 -3.62 9.96
N LEU A 13 -13.43 -4.32 9.41
CA LEU A 13 -14.32 -3.78 8.40
C LEU A 13 -14.96 -2.48 8.90
N ALA A 14 -15.01 -1.49 8.02
CA ALA A 14 -15.70 -0.26 8.31
C ALA A 14 -17.20 -0.54 8.52
N THR A 15 -17.80 0.05 9.55
CA THR A 15 -19.27 0.01 9.72
C THR A 15 -19.96 0.80 8.61
N LYS A 16 -21.28 0.66 8.47
CA LYS A 16 -22.04 1.45 7.49
C LYS A 16 -21.91 2.95 7.76
N GLU A 17 -21.94 3.35 9.02
CA GLU A 17 -21.76 4.74 9.45
C GLU A 17 -20.34 5.25 9.14
N GLU A 18 -19.32 4.43 9.35
CA GLU A 18 -17.94 4.77 8.98
C GLU A 18 -17.77 4.91 7.46
N LEU A 19 -18.37 4.01 6.67
CA LEU A 19 -18.34 4.10 5.20
C LEU A 19 -19.04 5.35 4.69
N GLU A 20 -20.16 5.76 5.30
CA GLU A 20 -20.85 6.99 4.96
C GLU A 20 -20.03 8.22 5.35
N LEU A 21 -19.52 8.26 6.59
CA LEU A 21 -18.71 9.35 7.12
C LEU A 21 -17.40 9.54 6.33
N PHE A 22 -16.82 8.45 5.85
CA PHE A 22 -15.55 8.42 5.12
C PHE A 22 -15.73 8.09 3.63
N SER A 23 -16.93 8.32 3.07
CA SER A 23 -17.24 8.17 1.65
C SER A 23 -16.21 8.84 0.72
N TYR A 24 -15.70 10.01 1.12
CA TYR A 24 -14.65 10.73 0.38
C TYR A 24 -13.37 9.91 0.16
N ILE A 25 -13.06 8.94 1.03
CA ILE A 25 -11.90 8.05 0.88
C ILE A 25 -12.15 7.09 -0.28
N THR A 26 -13.35 6.51 -0.34
CA THR A 26 -13.79 5.67 -1.45
C THR A 26 -13.83 6.48 -2.75
N ASP A 27 -14.44 7.66 -2.75
CA ASP A 27 -14.50 8.53 -3.95
C ASP A 27 -13.10 8.90 -4.46
N LYS A 28 -12.17 9.19 -3.55
CA LYS A 28 -10.77 9.49 -3.92
C LYS A 28 -10.07 8.25 -4.49
N ALA A 29 -10.29 7.07 -3.90
CA ALA A 29 -9.74 5.83 -4.43
C ALA A 29 -10.29 5.52 -5.83
N GLU A 30 -11.58 5.75 -6.05
CA GLU A 30 -12.27 5.58 -7.33
C GLU A 30 -11.71 6.49 -8.44
N ASN A 31 -11.49 7.76 -8.11
CA ASN A 31 -10.91 8.73 -9.03
C ASN A 31 -9.46 8.37 -9.38
N VAL A 32 -8.64 8.05 -8.38
CA VAL A 32 -7.24 7.64 -8.59
C VAL A 32 -7.17 6.36 -9.42
N ALA A 33 -8.02 5.36 -9.12
CA ALA A 33 -8.08 4.13 -9.91
C ALA A 33 -8.45 4.40 -11.37
N SER A 34 -9.40 5.31 -11.62
CA SER A 34 -9.81 5.70 -12.99
C SER A 34 -8.66 6.35 -13.76
N GLU A 35 -7.94 7.30 -13.15
CA GLU A 35 -6.79 7.96 -13.77
C GLU A 35 -5.67 6.97 -14.08
N ILE A 36 -5.35 6.07 -13.13
CA ILE A 36 -4.35 5.01 -13.33
C ILE A 36 -4.74 4.11 -14.50
N VAL A 37 -5.99 3.65 -14.56
CA VAL A 37 -6.48 2.76 -15.61
C VAL A 37 -6.37 3.43 -16.97
N GLU A 38 -6.74 4.70 -17.09
CA GLU A 38 -6.62 5.46 -18.33
C GLU A 38 -5.15 5.58 -18.78
N MET A 39 -4.25 5.99 -17.87
CA MET A 39 -2.83 6.11 -18.16
C MET A 39 -2.21 4.79 -18.65
N VAL A 40 -2.48 3.69 -17.94
CA VAL A 40 -1.94 2.37 -18.26
C VAL A 40 -2.47 1.88 -19.61
N ARG A 41 -3.76 2.05 -19.89
CA ARG A 41 -4.34 1.62 -21.18
C ARG A 41 -3.73 2.35 -22.36
N LEU A 42 -3.54 3.67 -22.25
CA LEU A 42 -2.90 4.46 -23.30
C LEU A 42 -1.43 4.08 -23.46
N GLY A 43 -0.73 3.86 -22.34
CA GLY A 43 0.67 3.43 -22.33
C GLY A 43 0.87 2.08 -23.02
N VAL A 44 0.18 1.05 -22.54
CA VAL A 44 0.24 -0.30 -23.13
C VAL A 44 -0.13 -0.29 -24.61
N GLY A 45 -1.14 0.51 -25.00
CA GLY A 45 -1.54 0.65 -26.40
C GLY A 45 -0.47 1.28 -27.33
N THR A 46 0.52 1.97 -26.77
CA THR A 46 1.62 2.62 -27.50
C THR A 46 2.98 1.95 -27.28
N GLY A 47 3.04 0.91 -26.42
CA GLY A 47 4.28 0.26 -26.00
C GLY A 47 5.10 1.06 -24.98
N ASP A 48 4.54 2.16 -24.44
CA ASP A 48 5.17 2.97 -23.39
C ASP A 48 4.95 2.30 -22.03
N GLY A 49 6.03 2.06 -21.28
CA GLY A 49 5.99 1.51 -19.93
C GLY A 49 6.03 2.62 -18.87
N GLY A 50 5.67 2.29 -17.63
CA GLY A 50 5.68 3.30 -16.58
C GLY A 50 5.61 2.78 -15.16
N MET A 51 6.14 3.58 -14.25
CA MET A 51 5.98 3.40 -12.80
C MET A 51 4.95 4.38 -12.26
N ILE A 52 3.98 3.89 -11.50
CA ILE A 52 3.04 4.69 -10.73
C ILE A 52 3.23 4.33 -9.26
N PHE A 53 3.26 5.33 -8.38
CA PHE A 53 3.27 5.11 -6.93
C PHE A 53 2.05 5.73 -6.26
N VAL A 54 1.29 4.93 -5.53
CA VAL A 54 0.15 5.37 -4.72
C VAL A 54 0.52 5.19 -3.25
N TYR A 55 0.55 6.28 -2.50
CA TYR A 55 0.90 6.22 -1.08
C TYR A 55 -0.04 7.01 -0.20
N GLY A 56 -0.03 6.68 1.09
CA GLY A 56 -0.85 7.34 2.10
C GLY A 56 -0.80 6.59 3.44
N PRO A 57 -1.31 7.18 4.52
CA PRO A 57 -1.37 6.49 5.81
C PRO A 57 -2.36 5.32 5.75
N GLN A 58 -2.46 4.56 6.83
CA GLN A 58 -3.52 3.59 7.01
C GLN A 58 -4.89 4.26 6.84
N ASN A 59 -5.90 3.46 6.50
CA ASN A 59 -7.27 3.92 6.25
C ASN A 59 -7.43 4.96 5.11
N SER A 60 -6.42 5.19 4.27
CA SER A 60 -6.50 6.17 3.17
C SER A 60 -7.02 5.59 1.85
N GLY A 61 -7.48 4.34 1.81
CA GLY A 61 -8.00 3.69 0.60
C GLY A 61 -6.95 3.09 -0.36
N LYS A 62 -5.70 2.92 0.08
CA LYS A 62 -4.60 2.38 -0.76
C LYS A 62 -4.91 1.04 -1.41
N THR A 63 -5.17 0.01 -0.60
CA THR A 63 -5.49 -1.33 -1.08
C THR A 63 -6.76 -1.34 -1.93
N LEU A 64 -7.73 -0.45 -1.64
CA LEU A 64 -8.92 -0.29 -2.48
C LEU A 64 -8.55 0.18 -3.89
N VAL A 65 -7.63 1.16 -4.03
CA VAL A 65 -7.07 1.54 -5.35
C VAL A 65 -6.47 0.33 -6.04
N ALA A 66 -5.64 -0.46 -5.37
CA ALA A 66 -5.01 -1.65 -5.95
C ALA A 66 -6.05 -2.66 -6.46
N CYS A 67 -7.11 -2.92 -5.68
CA CYS A 67 -8.21 -3.82 -6.08
C CYS A 67 -8.98 -3.26 -7.29
N LEU A 68 -9.41 -2.00 -7.25
CA LEU A 68 -10.18 -1.37 -8.34
C LEU A 68 -9.39 -1.32 -9.64
N VAL A 69 -8.10 -0.96 -9.58
CA VAL A 69 -7.21 -0.94 -10.74
C VAL A 69 -7.04 -2.35 -11.30
N SER A 70 -6.85 -3.36 -10.44
CA SER A 70 -6.73 -4.76 -10.87
C SER A 70 -7.97 -5.21 -11.65
N GLU A 71 -9.15 -5.04 -11.07
CA GLU A 71 -10.42 -5.43 -11.67
C GLU A 71 -10.67 -4.73 -13.01
N ARG A 72 -10.45 -3.41 -13.06
CA ARG A 72 -10.70 -2.60 -14.26
C ARG A 72 -9.74 -2.93 -15.39
N LEU A 73 -8.45 -3.11 -15.10
CA LEU A 73 -7.48 -3.48 -16.14
C LEU A 73 -7.73 -4.90 -16.67
N LEU A 74 -8.16 -5.84 -15.82
CA LEU A 74 -8.62 -7.17 -16.26
C LEU A 74 -9.85 -7.06 -17.20
N SER A 75 -10.79 -6.15 -16.91
CA SER A 75 -11.95 -5.90 -17.79
C SER A 75 -11.55 -5.38 -19.19
N HIS A 76 -10.35 -4.78 -19.30
CA HIS A 76 -9.73 -4.35 -20.55
C HIS A 76 -8.84 -5.41 -21.21
N LYS A 77 -8.90 -6.66 -20.75
CA LYS A 77 -8.16 -7.82 -21.30
C LYS A 77 -6.63 -7.70 -21.21
N LEU A 78 -6.13 -6.88 -20.28
CA LEU A 78 -4.69 -6.86 -19.96
C LEU A 78 -4.34 -8.00 -19.03
N ILE A 79 -3.10 -8.49 -19.12
CA ILE A 79 -2.56 -9.49 -18.21
C ILE A 79 -2.03 -8.77 -16.96
N VAL A 80 -2.86 -8.77 -15.92
CA VAL A 80 -2.56 -8.11 -14.64
C VAL A 80 -2.07 -9.13 -13.63
N THR A 81 -0.93 -8.85 -12.99
CA THR A 81 -0.37 -9.67 -11.91
C THR A 81 -0.32 -8.86 -10.62
N PRO A 82 -1.34 -8.97 -9.75
CA PRO A 82 -1.33 -8.36 -8.42
C PRO A 82 -0.51 -9.21 -7.44
N ILE A 83 0.38 -8.57 -6.69
CA ILE A 83 1.38 -9.20 -5.83
C ILE A 83 1.62 -8.39 -4.55
N GLN A 84 2.18 -9.02 -3.53
CA GLN A 84 2.59 -8.34 -2.29
C GLN A 84 3.76 -9.07 -1.64
N PRO A 85 4.54 -8.43 -0.76
CA PRO A 85 5.51 -9.13 0.07
C PRO A 85 4.84 -10.23 0.91
N ASP A 86 5.51 -11.37 1.07
CA ASP A 86 5.16 -12.40 2.06
C ASP A 86 5.87 -12.06 3.38
N VAL A 87 5.12 -11.51 4.33
CA VAL A 87 5.64 -11.10 5.63
C VAL A 87 4.80 -11.69 6.75
N ASP A 88 5.45 -12.04 7.86
CA ASP A 88 4.76 -12.56 9.05
C ASP A 88 4.10 -11.42 9.83
N ARG A 89 3.02 -10.85 9.25
CA ARG A 89 2.25 -9.76 9.86
C ARG A 89 0.74 -9.94 9.63
N SER A 90 -0.05 -9.75 10.67
CA SER A 90 -1.51 -9.86 10.62
C SER A 90 -2.20 -8.76 9.79
N ASP A 91 -1.57 -7.59 9.62
CA ASP A 91 -2.05 -6.53 8.72
C ASP A 91 -1.75 -6.82 7.23
N VAL A 92 -0.93 -7.82 6.91
CA VAL A 92 -0.58 -8.18 5.53
C VAL A 92 -0.90 -9.66 5.29
N PRO A 93 -2.19 -10.00 5.08
CA PRO A 93 -2.60 -11.40 4.95
C PRO A 93 -2.01 -12.02 3.68
N LYS A 94 -1.31 -13.14 3.82
CA LYS A 94 -0.68 -13.86 2.70
C LYS A 94 -1.66 -14.15 1.55
N ASN A 95 -1.20 -13.97 0.31
CA ASN A 95 -1.96 -14.19 -0.93
C ASN A 95 -3.29 -13.44 -1.05
N ARG A 96 -3.47 -12.33 -0.31
CA ARG A 96 -4.73 -11.60 -0.30
C ARG A 96 -4.53 -10.11 -0.14
N TYR A 97 -5.09 -9.32 -1.06
CA TYR A 97 -5.43 -7.94 -0.76
C TYR A 97 -6.71 -7.91 0.05
N TYR A 98 -6.68 -7.17 1.15
CA TYR A 98 -7.83 -7.00 2.03
C TYR A 98 -7.99 -5.54 2.41
N SER A 99 -9.03 -4.89 1.87
CA SER A 99 -9.41 -3.52 2.17
C SER A 99 -10.46 -3.48 3.27
N ARG A 100 -10.40 -2.43 4.11
CA ARG A 100 -11.42 -2.17 5.15
C ARG A 100 -12.82 -1.87 4.60
N SER A 101 -12.92 -1.54 3.31
CA SER A 101 -14.20 -1.39 2.61
C SER A 101 -14.92 -2.72 2.36
N GLY A 102 -14.29 -3.85 2.67
CA GLY A 102 -14.81 -5.19 2.40
C GLY A 102 -14.43 -5.75 1.03
N VAL A 103 -13.76 -4.95 0.20
CA VAL A 103 -13.21 -5.42 -1.09
C VAL A 103 -11.97 -6.27 -0.83
N ASP A 104 -11.94 -7.45 -1.42
CA ASP A 104 -10.81 -8.36 -1.36
C ASP A 104 -10.43 -8.90 -2.74
N LEU A 105 -9.17 -9.32 -2.88
CA LEU A 105 -8.63 -9.89 -4.11
C LEU A 105 -7.59 -10.95 -3.77
N ILE A 106 -7.68 -12.11 -4.44
CA ILE A 106 -6.65 -13.14 -4.34
C ILE A 106 -5.43 -12.68 -5.16
N VAL A 107 -4.26 -12.69 -4.52
CA VAL A 107 -3.00 -12.20 -5.11
C VAL A 107 -1.87 -13.19 -4.83
N LYS A 108 -0.70 -12.96 -5.42
CA LYS A 108 0.49 -13.79 -5.13
C LYS A 108 1.42 -13.07 -4.16
N SER A 109 1.75 -13.72 -3.05
CA SER A 109 2.79 -13.24 -2.15
C SER A 109 4.19 -13.67 -2.63
N PHE A 110 5.21 -12.85 -2.41
CA PHE A 110 6.61 -13.15 -2.76
C PHE A 110 7.56 -12.97 -1.58
N SER A 111 8.54 -13.87 -1.46
CA SER A 111 9.63 -13.78 -0.46
C SER A 111 11.00 -14.09 -1.05
N THR A 112 11.08 -14.43 -2.34
CA THR A 112 12.36 -14.76 -2.99
C THR A 112 12.53 -14.04 -4.32
N LYS A 113 13.78 -13.98 -4.78
CA LYS A 113 14.12 -13.50 -6.13
C LYS A 113 13.49 -14.35 -7.23
N GLU A 114 13.38 -15.66 -7.01
CA GLU A 114 12.77 -16.58 -7.98
C GLU A 114 11.27 -16.30 -8.15
N ASP A 115 10.55 -16.05 -7.05
CA ASP A 115 9.14 -15.67 -7.08
C ASP A 115 8.95 -14.39 -7.91
N LEU A 116 9.68 -13.33 -7.55
CA LEU A 116 9.63 -12.05 -8.25
C LEU A 116 9.93 -12.19 -9.74
N GLY A 117 10.97 -12.93 -10.10
CA GLY A 117 11.34 -13.15 -11.50
C GLY A 117 10.19 -13.73 -12.32
N LYS A 118 9.47 -14.73 -11.78
CA LYS A 118 8.34 -15.38 -12.48
C LYS A 118 7.12 -14.48 -12.64
N LEU A 119 6.88 -13.57 -11.70
CA LEU A 119 5.69 -12.70 -11.66
C LEU A 119 5.71 -11.61 -12.73
N PHE A 120 6.89 -11.22 -13.22
CA PHE A 120 7.05 -10.15 -14.20
C PHE A 120 7.05 -10.62 -15.66
N VAL A 121 7.26 -11.91 -15.96
CA VAL A 121 7.56 -12.39 -17.33
C VAL A 121 6.40 -12.27 -18.32
N LYS A 122 5.17 -12.54 -17.88
CA LYS A 122 3.99 -12.65 -18.76
C LYS A 122 2.93 -11.58 -18.50
N SER A 123 3.30 -10.50 -17.84
CA SER A 123 2.37 -9.47 -17.38
C SER A 123 2.48 -8.24 -18.26
N ASP A 124 1.35 -7.59 -18.55
CA ASP A 124 1.34 -6.21 -19.05
C ASP A 124 1.49 -5.23 -17.88
N VAL A 125 0.91 -5.60 -16.73
CA VAL A 125 0.83 -4.77 -15.53
C VAL A 125 1.15 -5.60 -14.30
N VAL A 126 2.03 -5.10 -13.44
CA VAL A 126 2.31 -5.65 -12.11
C VAL A 126 1.85 -4.63 -11.06
N ILE A 127 0.97 -5.06 -10.15
CA ILE A 127 0.46 -4.22 -9.07
C ILE A 127 1.04 -4.76 -7.77
N VAL A 128 1.73 -3.92 -7.00
CA VAL A 128 2.42 -4.33 -5.77
C VAL A 128 1.84 -3.57 -4.59
N ASP A 129 1.04 -4.21 -3.74
CA ASP A 129 0.59 -3.60 -2.48
C ASP A 129 1.59 -3.83 -1.34
N GLU A 130 1.51 -2.97 -0.33
CA GLU A 130 2.36 -2.98 0.86
C GLU A 130 3.87 -3.00 0.55
N VAL A 131 4.29 -2.27 -0.50
CA VAL A 131 5.66 -2.32 -1.05
C VAL A 131 6.75 -2.00 -0.02
N GLN A 132 6.43 -1.20 1.01
CA GLN A 132 7.34 -0.85 2.09
C GLN A 132 7.84 -2.06 2.90
N PHE A 133 7.12 -3.18 2.85
CA PHE A 133 7.48 -4.42 3.53
C PHE A 133 8.28 -5.40 2.65
N THR A 134 8.74 -4.96 1.47
CA THR A 134 9.68 -5.75 0.68
C THR A 134 10.99 -5.91 1.47
N ASP A 135 11.40 -7.16 1.67
CA ASP A 135 12.63 -7.51 2.39
C ASP A 135 13.83 -6.68 1.87
N PRO A 136 14.62 -6.04 2.74
CA PRO A 136 15.82 -5.28 2.38
C PRO A 136 16.74 -6.00 1.37
N ASP A 137 16.94 -7.30 1.51
CA ASP A 137 17.81 -8.11 0.65
C ASP A 137 17.23 -8.34 -0.76
N LEU A 138 15.93 -8.09 -0.92
CA LEU A 138 15.22 -8.16 -2.21
C LEU A 138 15.08 -6.80 -2.90
N GLN A 139 15.17 -5.68 -2.18
CA GLN A 139 14.83 -4.35 -2.73
C GLN A 139 15.65 -3.98 -3.98
N SER A 140 16.96 -4.23 -3.95
CA SER A 140 17.84 -3.96 -5.10
C SER A 140 17.45 -4.81 -6.33
N TYR A 141 17.07 -6.07 -6.11
CA TYR A 141 16.63 -6.95 -7.19
C TYR A 141 15.24 -6.57 -7.71
N PHE A 142 14.32 -6.22 -6.82
CA PHE A 142 12.99 -5.71 -7.15
C PHE A 142 13.09 -4.46 -8.04
N LEU A 143 13.89 -3.47 -7.65
CA LEU A 143 14.09 -2.25 -8.43
C LEU A 143 14.67 -2.53 -9.82
N LYS A 144 15.63 -3.46 -9.92
CA LYS A 144 16.15 -3.88 -11.23
C LYS A 144 15.06 -4.50 -12.10
N LEU A 145 14.27 -5.44 -11.55
CA LEU A 145 13.16 -6.06 -12.29
C LEU A 145 12.12 -5.04 -12.75
N VAL A 146 11.78 -4.06 -11.90
CA VAL A 146 10.84 -2.99 -12.25
C VAL A 146 11.37 -2.17 -13.42
N LEU A 147 12.65 -1.80 -13.40
CA LEU A 147 13.28 -1.05 -14.50
C LEU A 147 13.28 -1.85 -15.80
N ASP A 148 13.79 -3.09 -15.77
CA ASP A 148 13.84 -3.98 -16.95
C ASP A 148 12.42 -4.22 -17.52
N PHE A 149 11.40 -4.28 -16.66
CA PHE A 149 10.01 -4.47 -17.06
C PHE A 149 9.39 -3.22 -17.69
N VAL A 150 9.69 -2.04 -17.17
CA VAL A 150 9.21 -0.76 -17.69
C VAL A 150 9.88 -0.44 -19.03
N GLU A 151 11.18 -0.71 -19.18
CA GLU A 151 11.93 -0.50 -20.43
C GLU A 151 11.36 -1.31 -21.61
N ARG A 152 10.72 -2.45 -21.34
CA ARG A 152 10.04 -3.26 -22.36
C ARG A 152 8.54 -2.98 -22.52
N GLY A 153 8.05 -1.86 -21.98
CA GLY A 153 6.66 -1.41 -22.12
C GLY A 153 5.70 -1.85 -21.02
N GLY A 154 6.19 -2.50 -19.96
CA GLY A 154 5.38 -2.94 -18.83
C GLY A 154 5.03 -1.80 -17.85
N TRP A 155 3.93 -1.96 -17.11
CA TRP A 155 3.50 -1.00 -16.09
C TRP A 155 3.60 -1.55 -14.69
N VAL A 156 4.28 -0.84 -13.79
CA VAL A 156 4.35 -1.18 -12.36
C VAL A 156 3.57 -0.15 -11.56
N ILE A 157 2.62 -0.64 -10.77
CA ILE A 157 1.80 0.18 -9.89
C ILE A 157 2.10 -0.24 -8.47
N SER A 158 2.96 0.52 -7.81
CA SER A 158 3.31 0.28 -6.41
C SER A 158 2.35 1.02 -5.50
N VAL A 159 1.92 0.36 -4.44
CA VAL A 159 0.99 0.86 -3.44
C VAL A 159 1.59 0.59 -2.06
N GLY A 160 1.56 1.58 -1.17
CA GLY A 160 2.14 1.40 0.16
C GLY A 160 2.23 2.65 1.01
N VAL A 161 3.00 2.59 2.08
CA VAL A 161 3.23 3.73 2.98
C VAL A 161 4.59 4.37 2.66
N LEU A 162 4.64 5.70 2.69
CA LEU A 162 5.90 6.45 2.51
C LEU A 162 6.64 6.63 3.85
N PHE A 163 5.94 7.06 4.89
CA PHE A 163 6.52 7.37 6.19
C PHE A 163 6.30 6.25 7.22
N THR A 164 7.32 5.98 8.01
CA THR A 164 7.24 5.11 9.18
C THR A 164 6.45 5.78 10.30
N SER A 165 6.19 5.06 11.40
CA SER A 165 5.51 5.65 12.55
C SER A 165 6.34 6.70 13.30
N GLN A 166 7.67 6.66 13.12
CA GLN A 166 8.61 7.65 13.65
C GLN A 166 8.92 8.76 12.61
N ALA A 167 8.09 8.90 11.57
CA ALA A 167 8.19 9.92 10.53
C ALA A 167 9.47 9.86 9.66
N SER A 168 10.27 8.79 9.76
CA SER A 168 11.30 8.44 8.77
C SER A 168 10.66 7.96 7.46
N GLU A 169 11.41 7.89 6.37
CA GLU A 169 10.92 7.32 5.11
C GLU A 169 11.30 5.84 4.96
N PHE A 170 10.38 5.04 4.44
CA PHE A 170 10.72 3.71 3.94
C PHE A 170 11.56 3.86 2.66
N LEU A 171 12.79 3.32 2.67
CA LEU A 171 13.75 3.52 1.59
C LEU A 171 13.20 3.13 0.21
N LEU A 172 12.63 1.92 0.07
CA LEU A 172 12.07 1.48 -1.20
C LEU A 172 10.91 2.37 -1.66
N SER A 173 10.03 2.77 -0.75
CA SER A 173 8.93 3.70 -1.05
C SER A 173 9.44 5.06 -1.54
N ALA A 174 10.49 5.61 -0.91
CA ALA A 174 11.10 6.86 -1.32
C ALA A 174 11.72 6.78 -2.72
N VAL A 175 12.45 5.70 -3.02
CA VAL A 175 13.03 5.46 -4.34
C VAL A 175 11.95 5.29 -5.42
N LEU A 176 10.88 4.56 -5.12
CA LEU A 176 9.77 4.38 -6.06
C LEU A 176 9.03 5.70 -6.31
N LYS A 177 8.84 6.52 -5.28
CA LYS A 177 8.25 7.86 -5.41
C LYS A 177 9.09 8.75 -6.34
N ASP A 178 10.41 8.75 -6.17
CA ASP A 178 11.32 9.57 -6.99
C ASP A 178 11.33 9.13 -8.46
N ARG A 179 11.27 7.82 -8.71
CA ARG A 179 11.32 7.24 -10.06
C ARG A 179 9.96 7.17 -10.77
N ALA A 180 8.86 7.38 -10.05
CA ALA A 180 7.52 7.23 -10.61
C ALA A 180 7.19 8.33 -11.63
N LYS A 181 6.60 7.92 -12.76
CA LYS A 181 6.03 8.83 -13.76
C LYS A 181 4.85 9.62 -13.18
N LYS A 182 4.12 9.01 -12.26
CA LYS A 182 3.01 9.64 -11.55
C LYS A 182 2.94 9.14 -10.12
N VAL A 183 2.72 10.09 -9.20
CA VAL A 183 2.57 9.82 -7.78
C VAL A 183 1.19 10.29 -7.33
N PHE A 184 0.48 9.43 -6.59
CA PHE A 184 -0.79 9.76 -5.95
C PHE A 184 -0.62 9.75 -4.43
N SER A 185 -0.88 10.90 -3.80
CA SER A 185 -0.89 11.03 -2.34
C SER A 185 -2.33 10.96 -1.80
N LEU A 186 -2.64 9.84 -1.18
CA LEU A 186 -3.87 9.60 -0.45
C LEU A 186 -3.73 10.09 0.99
N THR A 187 -4.86 10.50 1.55
CA THR A 187 -4.95 11.07 2.91
C THR A 187 -6.12 10.42 3.63
N ALA A 188 -6.06 10.37 4.95
CA ALA A 188 -7.15 9.87 5.79
C ALA A 188 -7.71 10.99 6.69
N THR A 189 -8.66 10.64 7.55
CA THR A 189 -9.12 11.51 8.64
C THR A 189 -8.21 11.32 9.84
N CYS A 190 -7.73 12.40 10.44
CA CYS A 190 -6.94 12.31 11.66
C CYS A 190 -7.82 11.79 12.80
N GLN A 191 -7.42 10.68 13.43
CA GLN A 191 -8.20 10.09 14.53
C GLN A 191 -8.08 10.85 15.86
N LYS A 192 -7.18 11.85 15.95
CA LYS A 192 -7.04 12.71 17.12
C LYS A 192 -7.90 13.98 17.04
N CYS A 193 -7.88 14.69 15.92
CA CYS A 193 -8.61 15.97 15.78
C CYS A 193 -9.84 15.91 14.86
N GLY A 194 -10.07 14.80 14.15
CA GLY A 194 -11.19 14.64 13.21
C GLY A 194 -11.03 15.38 11.88
N VAL A 195 -9.95 16.13 11.69
CA VAL A 195 -9.71 16.88 10.45
C VAL A 195 -9.21 15.94 9.34
N ARG A 196 -9.75 16.12 8.12
CA ARG A 196 -9.31 15.40 6.91
C ARG A 196 -7.91 15.88 6.50
N GLY A 197 -7.09 14.99 5.98
CA GLY A 197 -5.72 15.33 5.56
C GLY A 197 -4.63 14.72 6.45
N ALA A 198 -4.93 13.65 7.19
CA ALA A 198 -3.90 12.84 7.82
C ALA A 198 -2.96 12.25 6.76
N THR A 199 -1.66 12.35 7.01
CA THR A 199 -0.58 11.90 6.13
C THR A 199 0.37 10.91 6.81
N LEU A 200 0.32 10.81 8.14
CA LEU A 200 1.20 9.99 8.96
C LEU A 200 0.43 8.89 9.68
N ASN A 201 1.13 7.81 10.03
CA ASN A 201 0.64 6.78 10.93
C ASN A 201 1.24 7.01 12.31
N GLN A 202 0.40 7.27 13.30
CA GLN A 202 0.82 7.24 14.70
C GLN A 202 0.82 5.77 15.15
N ARG A 203 1.95 5.30 15.67
CA ARG A 203 1.98 4.07 16.46
C ARG A 203 1.68 4.40 17.92
N ILE A 204 0.79 3.60 18.52
CA ILE A 204 0.41 3.64 19.93
C ILE A 204 0.80 2.30 20.55
N ILE A 205 1.59 2.33 21.61
CA ILE A 205 2.02 1.16 22.38
C ILE A 205 1.44 1.30 23.79
N ARG A 206 0.53 0.40 24.18
CA ARG A 206 -0.17 0.42 25.49
C ARG A 206 -0.81 1.78 25.82
N GLY A 207 -1.42 2.41 24.82
CA GLY A 207 -2.08 3.71 24.95
C GLY A 207 -1.15 4.93 24.86
N VAL A 208 0.16 4.73 24.69
CA VAL A 208 1.17 5.79 24.65
C VAL A 208 1.73 5.93 23.23
N PRO A 209 1.93 7.14 22.68
CA PRO A 209 2.65 7.34 21.43
C PRO A 209 4.03 6.68 21.41
N THR A 210 4.46 6.19 20.25
CA THR A 210 5.77 5.56 20.10
C THR A 210 6.92 6.49 20.51
N SER A 211 7.95 5.90 21.11
CA SER A 211 9.24 6.51 21.39
C SER A 211 10.16 6.44 20.16
N SER A 212 11.14 7.36 20.07
CA SER A 212 12.27 7.25 19.12
C SER A 212 13.16 6.03 19.40
N ASP A 213 13.14 5.52 20.62
CA ASP A 213 13.90 4.33 21.02
C ASP A 213 13.19 3.00 20.67
N ASP A 214 11.91 3.06 20.28
CA ASP A 214 11.17 1.87 19.88
C ASP A 214 11.72 1.32 18.55
N PRO A 215 11.67 -0.01 18.33
CA PRO A 215 11.97 -0.58 17.02
C PRO A 215 11.15 0.07 15.91
N GLU A 216 11.77 0.42 14.78
CA GLU A 216 11.09 1.11 13.68
C GLU A 216 9.89 0.31 13.15
N LEU A 217 10.07 -1.01 12.98
CA LEU A 217 9.05 -1.92 12.49
C LEU A 217 8.49 -2.78 13.63
N LEU A 218 7.21 -2.58 13.93
CA LEU A 218 6.44 -3.45 14.82
C LEU A 218 5.19 -3.95 14.09
N ALA A 219 4.77 -5.18 14.35
CA ALA A 219 3.49 -5.69 13.87
C ALA A 219 2.37 -5.23 14.82
N PRO A 220 1.14 -5.02 14.32
CA PRO A 220 -0.01 -4.78 15.18
C PRO A 220 -0.21 -5.95 16.15
N SER A 221 -0.57 -5.64 17.38
CA SER A 221 -0.83 -6.60 18.45
C SER A 221 -1.87 -6.03 19.42
N ASN A 222 -2.23 -6.78 20.46
CA ASN A 222 -3.14 -6.28 21.50
C ASN A 222 -2.59 -5.03 22.21
N GLU A 223 -1.28 -4.84 22.16
CA GLU A 223 -0.59 -3.71 22.79
C GLU A 223 -0.16 -2.65 21.78
N VAL A 224 -0.08 -2.99 20.49
CA VAL A 224 0.44 -2.11 19.43
C VAL A 224 -0.66 -1.84 18.40
N SER A 225 -1.09 -0.59 18.32
CA SER A 225 -2.05 -0.13 17.32
C SER A 225 -1.49 1.02 16.49
N TYR A 226 -2.13 1.25 15.34
CA TYR A 226 -1.77 2.28 14.40
C TYR A 226 -3.00 3.10 14.03
N GLU A 227 -2.86 4.42 14.00
CA GLU A 227 -3.94 5.33 13.62
C GLU A 227 -3.45 6.47 12.73
N PRO A 228 -4.24 6.93 11.75
CA PRO A 228 -3.85 8.07 10.93
C PRO A 228 -3.87 9.37 11.72
N ARG A 229 -2.81 10.18 11.60
CA ARG A 229 -2.74 11.53 12.18
C ARG A 229 -2.28 12.58 11.18
N CYS A 230 -2.75 13.82 11.36
CA CYS A 230 -2.14 14.98 10.71
C CYS A 230 -0.79 15.30 11.37
N ILE A 231 0.00 16.13 10.70
CA ILE A 231 1.31 16.54 11.19
C ILE A 231 1.25 17.18 12.58
N ASP A 232 0.22 17.99 12.86
CA ASP A 232 0.06 18.69 14.15
C ASP A 232 -0.32 17.76 15.31
N CYS A 233 -0.88 16.58 14.99
CA CYS A 233 -1.37 15.63 15.98
C CYS A 233 -0.43 14.43 16.18
N HIS A 234 0.47 14.18 15.23
CA HIS A 234 1.48 13.13 15.31
C HIS A 234 2.51 13.50 16.39
N VAL A 235 2.85 12.53 17.22
CA VAL A 235 3.76 12.70 18.35
C VAL A 235 4.71 11.51 18.38
N ILE A 236 5.99 11.82 18.59
CA ILE A 236 7.04 10.86 18.92
C ILE A 236 7.55 11.26 20.31
N ILE A 237 7.65 10.30 21.21
CA ILE A 237 8.23 10.53 22.54
C ILE A 237 9.74 10.42 22.42
N GLY A 238 10.47 11.42 22.89
CA GLY A 238 11.93 11.49 22.78
C GLY A 238 12.42 12.89 23.09
#